data_AF-A0A5M6DK39-F1
#
_entry.id   AF-A0A5M6DK39-F1
#
_cell.length_a   1.000
_cell.length_b   1.000
_cell.length_c   1.000
_cell.angle_alpha   90.00
_cell.angle_beta   90.00
_cell.angle_gamma   90.00
#
_symmetry.space_group_name_H-M   'P 1'
#
loop_
_entity.id
_entity.type
_entity.pdbx_description
1 polymer ?
#
loop_
_entity_poly.entity_id
_entity_poly.type
_entity_poly.pdbx_seq_one_letter_code
_entity_poly.pdbx_strand_id
1 'polypeptide(L)'
;MHPNNYSSIYQEVAQLIYAQKGIRVSRLLTKSFDQLGLDLVDLIDIILAVEKKYKITIPDEVPLNSVNDFVYFILGKSVPNPVVAQV
;
A
#
# COMPACT_ATOMS: atom_id res chain seq x y z
N MET A 1 21.05 -0.50 13.02
CA MET A 1 20.13 -0.66 11.87
C MET A 1 19.06 -1.67 12.26
N HIS A 2 17.78 -1.28 12.35
CA HIS A 2 16.69 -2.19 12.75
C HIS A 2 16.00 -2.77 11.50
N PRO A 3 16.17 -4.06 11.17
CA PRO A 3 15.49 -4.70 10.03
C PRO A 3 13.99 -4.93 10.26
N ASN A 4 13.49 -4.67 11.47
CA ASN A 4 12.17 -5.14 11.93
C ASN A 4 10.99 -4.20 11.65
N ASN A 5 11.22 -2.98 11.15
CA ASN A 5 10.13 -2.02 10.97
C ASN A 5 9.38 -2.20 9.65
N TYR A 6 10.08 -2.59 8.56
CA TYR A 6 9.43 -2.75 7.27
C TYR A 6 8.49 -3.97 7.25
N SER A 7 8.98 -5.15 7.66
CA SER A 7 8.15 -6.38 7.61
C SER A 7 6.94 -6.33 8.53
N SER A 8 7.03 -5.64 9.66
CA SER A 8 5.89 -5.49 10.59
C SER A 8 4.84 -4.56 10.00
N ILE A 9 5.24 -3.38 9.49
CA ILE A 9 4.32 -2.45 8.82
C ILE A 9 3.71 -3.09 7.56
N TYR A 10 4.50 -3.83 6.79
CA TYR A 10 4.02 -4.54 5.60
C TYR A 10 2.92 -5.56 5.93
N GLN A 11 3.12 -6.37 6.96
CA GLN A 11 2.07 -7.28 7.44
C GLN A 11 0.87 -6.52 7.99
N GLU A 12 1.08 -5.43 8.73
CA GLU A 12 0.03 -4.64 9.33
C GLU A 12 -0.87 -3.97 8.29
N VAL A 13 -0.29 -3.40 7.23
CA VAL A 13 -1.04 -2.82 6.10
C VAL A 13 -1.82 -3.91 5.38
N ALA A 14 -1.22 -5.08 5.14
CA ALA A 14 -1.94 -6.19 4.50
C ALA A 14 -3.12 -6.70 5.34
N GLN A 15 -2.97 -6.74 6.66
CA GLN A 15 -4.06 -7.09 7.58
C GLN A 15 -5.17 -6.04 7.60
N LEU A 16 -4.81 -4.75 7.52
CA LEU A 16 -5.77 -3.66 7.40
C LEU A 16 -6.61 -3.80 6.11
N ILE A 17 -5.95 -4.05 4.97
CA ILE A 17 -6.66 -4.23 3.69
C ILE A 17 -7.53 -5.50 3.73
N TYR A 18 -7.04 -6.59 4.34
CA TYR A 18 -7.85 -7.78 4.56
C TYR A 18 -9.13 -7.48 5.36
N ALA A 19 -9.02 -6.72 6.45
CA ALA A 19 -10.17 -6.37 7.29
C ALA A 19 -11.22 -5.54 6.55
N GLN A 20 -10.79 -4.71 5.58
CA GLN A 20 -11.68 -3.81 4.84
C GLN A 20 -12.28 -4.45 3.59
N LYS A 21 -11.51 -5.27 2.87
CA LYS A 21 -11.88 -5.80 1.54
C LYS A 21 -12.08 -7.32 1.52
N GLY A 22 -11.78 -8.04 2.60
CA GLY A 22 -11.89 -9.50 2.68
C GLY A 22 -10.86 -10.26 1.82
N ILE A 23 -9.89 -9.57 1.22
CA ILE A 23 -8.87 -10.18 0.37
C ILE A 23 -7.81 -10.83 1.26
N ARG A 24 -7.60 -12.13 1.06
CA ARG A 24 -6.60 -12.90 1.82
C ARG A 24 -5.23 -12.22 1.77
N VAL A 25 -4.61 -12.07 2.94
CA VAL A 25 -3.27 -11.49 3.09
C VAL A 25 -2.27 -12.09 2.11
N SER A 26 -2.22 -13.42 1.95
CA SER A 26 -1.30 -14.07 1.01
C SER A 26 -1.42 -13.58 -0.44
N ARG A 27 -2.64 -13.22 -0.88
CA ARG A 27 -2.87 -12.63 -2.21
C ARG A 27 -2.41 -11.18 -2.27
N LEU A 28 -2.68 -10.39 -1.21
CA LEU A 28 -2.21 -9.00 -1.09
C LEU A 28 -0.68 -8.90 -1.13
N LEU A 29 0.03 -9.91 -0.60
CA LEU A 29 1.49 -9.91 -0.58
C LEU A 29 2.14 -10.33 -1.91
N THR A 30 1.37 -10.89 -2.85
CA THR A 30 1.91 -11.54 -4.06
C THR A 30 1.32 -11.03 -5.37
N LYS A 31 0.28 -10.20 -5.32
CA LYS A 31 -0.43 -9.67 -6.50
C LYS A 31 -0.58 -8.16 -6.42
N SER A 32 -0.66 -7.51 -7.57
CA SER A 32 -1.07 -6.10 -7.65
C SER A 32 -2.57 -5.94 -7.38
N PHE A 33 -3.01 -4.72 -7.06
CA PHE A 33 -4.41 -4.40 -6.84
C PHE A 33 -5.28 -4.65 -8.08
N ASP A 34 -4.79 -4.34 -9.27
CA ASP A 34 -5.45 -4.70 -10.54
C ASP A 34 -5.69 -6.20 -10.67
N GLN A 35 -4.68 -7.03 -10.35
CA GLN A 35 -4.79 -8.49 -10.37
C GLN A 35 -5.73 -9.06 -9.28
N LEU A 36 -6.08 -8.22 -8.30
CA LEU A 36 -7.04 -8.53 -7.24
C LEU A 36 -8.44 -8.02 -7.57
N GLY A 37 -8.60 -7.25 -8.66
CA GLY A 37 -9.86 -6.66 -9.08
C GLY A 37 -10.31 -5.51 -8.18
N LEU A 38 -9.37 -4.86 -7.48
CA LEU A 38 -9.67 -3.64 -6.73
C LEU A 38 -9.86 -2.49 -7.72
N ASP A 39 -10.98 -1.78 -7.60
CA ASP A 39 -11.23 -0.59 -8.39
C ASP A 39 -10.75 0.69 -7.69
N LEU A 40 -10.99 1.84 -8.31
CA LEU A 40 -10.60 3.14 -7.75
C LEU A 40 -11.31 3.44 -6.42
N VAL A 41 -12.58 3.04 -6.26
CA VAL A 41 -13.33 3.26 -5.02
C VAL A 41 -12.71 2.43 -3.90
N ASP A 42 -12.34 1.19 -4.19
CA ASP A 42 -11.62 0.35 -3.25
C ASP A 42 -10.27 0.93 -2.85
N LEU A 43 -9.54 1.52 -3.80
CA LEU A 43 -8.26 2.14 -3.55
C LEU A 43 -8.41 3.37 -2.63
N ILE A 44 -9.39 4.24 -2.89
CA ILE A 44 -9.68 5.42 -2.05
C ILE A 44 -10.01 4.99 -0.62
N ASP A 45 -10.83 3.96 -0.46
CA ASP A 45 -11.17 3.40 0.85
C ASP A 45 -9.94 2.92 1.63
N ILE A 46 -9.00 2.26 0.95
CA ILE A 46 -7.76 1.78 1.55
C ILE A 46 -6.85 2.96 1.93
N ILE A 47 -6.70 3.95 1.04
CA ILE A 47 -5.92 5.18 1.31
C ILE A 47 -6.41 5.83 2.59
N LEU A 48 -7.72 6.12 2.68
CA LEU A 48 -8.31 6.77 3.85
C LEU A 48 -8.09 5.98 5.14
N ALA A 49 -8.16 4.65 5.08
CA ALA A 49 -7.91 3.79 6.24
C ALA A 49 -6.44 3.82 6.67
N VAL A 50 -5.50 3.81 5.73
CA VAL A 50 -4.06 3.90 5.99
C VAL A 50 -3.71 5.27 6.57
N GLU A 51 -4.14 6.37 5.95
CA GLU A 51 -3.93 7.73 6.43
C GLU A 51 -4.45 7.92 7.86
N LYS A 52 -5.67 7.46 8.12
CA LYS A 52 -6.30 7.54 9.45
C LYS A 52 -5.50 6.78 10.51
N LYS A 53 -4.97 5.60 10.18
CA LYS A 53 -4.23 4.73 11.11
C LYS A 53 -2.83 5.28 11.39
N TYR A 54 -2.08 5.66 10.36
CA TYR A 54 -0.68 6.07 10.46
C TYR A 54 -0.49 7.58 10.62
N LYS A 55 -1.56 8.37 10.56
CA LYS A 55 -1.52 9.85 10.66
C LYS A 55 -0.60 10.48 9.60
N ILE A 56 -0.68 9.95 8.38
CA ILE A 56 0.03 10.45 7.20
C ILE A 56 -0.97 11.02 6.19
N THR A 57 -0.46 11.72 5.20
CA THR A 57 -1.21 12.14 4.00
C THR A 57 -0.53 11.56 2.78
N ILE A 58 -1.28 10.83 1.96
CA ILE A 58 -0.84 10.29 0.69
C ILE A 58 -1.36 11.23 -0.40
N PRO A 59 -0.51 11.75 -1.31
CA PRO A 59 -0.98 12.65 -2.36
C PRO A 59 -1.92 11.93 -3.35
N ASP A 60 -2.95 12.61 -3.83
CA ASP A 60 -4.00 12.00 -4.67
C ASP A 60 -3.51 11.44 -6.01
N GLU A 61 -2.46 12.03 -6.58
CA GLU A 61 -1.94 11.69 -7.92
C GLU A 61 -0.79 10.67 -7.91
N VAL A 62 -0.67 9.86 -6.86
CA VAL A 62 0.40 8.84 -6.77
C VAL A 62 -0.09 7.45 -7.19
N PRO A 63 0.67 6.73 -8.04
CA PRO A 63 0.30 5.39 -8.43
C PRO A 63 0.49 4.42 -7.26
N LEU A 64 -0.61 3.84 -6.78
CA LEU A 64 -0.64 2.83 -5.72
C LEU A 64 -1.15 1.52 -6.29
N ASN A 65 -0.28 0.52 -6.37
CA ASN A 65 -0.58 -0.75 -7.04
C ASN A 65 -0.42 -1.97 -6.12
N SER A 66 0.16 -1.79 -4.93
CA SER A 66 0.51 -2.87 -4.02
C SER A 66 0.58 -2.42 -2.55
N VAL A 67 0.65 -3.41 -1.65
CA VAL A 67 0.92 -3.17 -0.21
C VAL A 67 2.23 -2.41 0.00
N ASN A 68 3.25 -2.68 -0.84
CA ASN A 68 4.56 -2.06 -0.72
C ASN A 68 4.51 -0.54 -0.87
N ASP A 69 3.65 -0.04 -1.75
CA ASP A 69 3.56 1.39 -2.04
C ASP A 69 3.12 2.18 -0.79
N PHE A 70 2.11 1.67 -0.08
CA PHE A 70 1.70 2.22 1.21
C PHE A 70 2.81 2.19 2.27
N VAL A 71 3.58 1.11 2.34
CA VAL A 71 4.68 0.97 3.31
C VAL A 71 5.78 1.99 3.06
N TYR A 72 6.06 2.33 1.80
CA TYR A 72 7.00 3.41 1.49
C TYR A 72 6.53 4.75 2.03
N PHE A 73 5.26 5.11 1.81
CA PHE A 73 4.68 6.34 2.36
C PHE A 73 4.74 6.38 3.89
N ILE A 74 4.37 5.29 4.57
CA ILE A 74 4.38 5.20 6.03
C ILE A 74 5.81 5.37 6.58
N LEU A 75 6.80 4.79 5.91
CA LEU A 75 8.20 4.90 6.34
C LEU A 75 8.84 6.26 5.99
N GLY A 76 8.08 7.20 5.43
CA GLY A 76 8.60 8.49 4.99
C GLY A 76 9.65 8.35 3.89
N LYS A 77 9.61 7.25 3.15
CA LYS A 77 10.47 7.03 1.99
C LYS A 77 9.73 7.52 0.76
N SER A 78 10.40 8.30 -0.08
CA SER A 78 9.89 8.59 -1.41
C SER A 78 9.59 7.27 -2.11
N VAL A 79 8.38 7.12 -2.68
CA VAL A 79 8.02 5.97 -3.49
C VAL A 79 9.14 5.78 -4.53
N PRO A 80 9.67 4.56 -4.73
CA PRO A 80 10.54 4.30 -5.86
C PRO A 80 9.77 4.70 -7.11
N ASN A 81 10.18 5.80 -7.72
CA ASN A 81 9.57 6.35 -8.92
C ASN A 81 9.37 5.20 -9.92
N PRO A 82 8.13 4.80 -10.27
CA PRO A 82 7.94 3.74 -11.24
C PRO A 82 8.28 4.36 -12.60
N VAL A 83 9.54 4.22 -12.99
CA VAL A 83 9.95 4.16 -14.38
C VAL A 83 9.77 5.49 -15.16
N VAL A 84 10.74 6.39 -15.00
CA VAL A 84 11.46 6.87 -16.20
C VAL A 84 12.24 5.68 -16.77
N ALA A 85 11.54 4.82 -17.50
CA ALA A 85 12.12 4.07 -18.61
C ALA A 85 11.29 4.41 -19.83
N GLN A 86 11.70 5.51 -20.46
CA GLN A 86 11.77 5.69 -21.90
C GLN A 86 12.25 7.13 -22.15
N VAL A 87 13.57 7.32 -22.19
CA VAL A 87 14.30 7.83 -23.36
C VAL A 87 15.69 7.20 -23.40
#